data_AF-A0AAU6B8Y6-F1
#
_entry.id   AF-A0AAU6B8Y6-F1
#
_cell.length_a   1.000
_cell.length_b   1.000
_cell.length_c   1.000
_cell.angle_alpha   90.00
_cell.angle_beta   90.00
_cell.angle_gamma   90.00
#
_symmetry.space_group_name_H-M   'P 1'
#
loop_
_entity.id
_entity.type
_entity.pdbx_description
1 polymer ?
#
loop_
_entity_poly.entity_id
_entity_poly.type
_entity_poly.pdbx_seq_one_letter_code
_entity_poly.pdbx_strand_id
1 'polypeptide(L)'
;MVTTTREDVRTGFCAAILLGIGDDDSVDCVAERDFGTEDQARRWIEQTLPAAAMPDWVHQRRHGTAGVFLFGAYQEGVRIHEDGVSYWVPFPDDAEERTADLVGGTVRWWPAGRKRW
;
A
#
# COMPACT_ATOMS: atom_id res chain seq x y z
N MET A 1 24.75 9.48 -25.73
CA MET A 1 23.71 8.48 -25.44
C MET A 1 23.85 8.16 -23.97
N VAL A 2 22.84 8.50 -23.15
CA VAL A 2 22.80 8.08 -21.76
C VAL A 2 22.15 6.70 -21.77
N THR A 3 22.86 5.69 -21.30
CA THR A 3 22.34 4.33 -21.21
C THR A 3 21.50 4.25 -19.94
N THR A 4 20.18 4.27 -20.06
CA THR A 4 19.27 4.00 -18.94
C THR A 4 19.55 2.59 -18.42
N THR A 5 19.91 2.49 -17.13
CA THR A 5 20.13 1.19 -16.47
C THR A 5 18.84 0.84 -15.75
N ARG A 6 18.21 -0.24 -16.17
CA ARG A 6 17.03 -0.81 -15.53
C ARG A 6 17.43 -2.08 -14.78
N GLU A 7 17.14 -2.12 -13.49
CA GLU A 7 17.30 -3.31 -12.66
C GLU A 7 15.93 -3.79 -12.19
N ASP A 8 15.62 -5.05 -12.51
CA ASP A 8 14.40 -5.72 -12.08
C ASP A 8 14.73 -6.62 -10.88
N VAL A 9 14.21 -6.30 -9.70
CA VAL A 9 14.30 -7.19 -8.55
C VAL A 9 13.02 -8.02 -8.50
N ARG A 10 13.17 -9.34 -8.70
CA ARG A 10 12.05 -10.27 -8.50
C ARG A 10 11.73 -10.37 -7.01
N THR A 11 10.79 -9.53 -6.60
CA THR A 11 10.04 -9.59 -5.36
C THR A 11 8.79 -10.45 -5.59
N GLY A 12 8.18 -10.96 -4.52
CA GLY A 12 6.89 -11.65 -4.62
C GLY A 12 5.75 -10.64 -4.44
N PHE A 13 5.78 -9.89 -3.33
CA PHE A 13 4.68 -9.03 -2.91
C PHE A 13 5.20 -7.70 -2.38
N CYS A 14 4.55 -6.59 -2.74
CA CYS A 14 4.72 -5.30 -2.08
C CYS A 14 3.55 -5.11 -1.14
N ALA A 15 3.84 -4.78 0.12
CA ALA A 15 2.84 -4.40 1.11
C ALA A 15 3.02 -2.92 1.46
N ALA A 16 1.91 -2.22 1.64
CA ALA A 16 1.89 -0.81 2.01
C ALA A 16 0.82 -0.51 3.07
N ILE A 17 1.08 0.53 3.87
CA ILE A 17 0.09 1.24 4.67
C ILE A 17 -0.22 2.54 3.94
N LEU A 18 -1.44 2.65 3.43
CA LEU A 18 -1.91 3.73 2.58
C LEU A 18 -2.85 4.64 3.36
N LEU A 19 -2.90 5.90 2.92
CA LEU A 19 -3.80 6.91 3.45
C LEU A 19 -4.86 7.27 2.40
N GLY A 20 -6.13 7.14 2.77
CA GLY A 20 -7.27 7.52 1.94
C GLY A 20 -8.02 8.74 2.49
N ILE A 21 -8.73 9.45 1.60
CA ILE A 21 -9.64 10.55 1.94
C ILE A 21 -11.01 10.27 1.35
N GLY A 22 -12.07 10.39 2.16
CA GLY A 22 -13.44 10.14 1.68
C GLY A 22 -13.61 8.71 1.18
N ASP A 23 -14.08 8.55 -0.05
CA ASP A 23 -14.25 7.25 -0.72
C ASP A 23 -13.24 7.06 -1.87
N ASP A 24 -12.26 7.96 -1.98
CA ASP A 24 -11.28 8.01 -3.09
C ASP A 24 -10.11 7.02 -2.91
N ASP A 25 -9.35 6.86 -3.99
CA ASP A 25 -8.08 6.13 -4.03
C ASP A 25 -7.05 6.70 -3.03
N SER A 26 -6.02 5.91 -2.72
CA SER A 26 -4.94 6.33 -1.81
C SER A 26 -4.30 7.63 -2.26
N VAL A 27 -4.18 8.59 -1.36
CA VAL A 27 -3.55 9.89 -1.64
C VAL A 27 -2.11 9.97 -1.12
N ASP A 28 -1.70 9.03 -0.28
CA ASP A 28 -0.35 8.97 0.29
C ASP A 28 0.02 7.55 0.71
N CYS A 29 1.33 7.27 0.79
CA CYS A 29 1.90 6.03 1.30
C CYS A 29 2.68 6.31 2.58
N VAL A 30 2.19 5.80 3.71
CA VAL A 30 2.79 6.01 5.03
C VAL A 30 3.99 5.09 5.25
N ALA A 31 3.90 3.86 4.74
CA ALA A 31 4.98 2.89 4.78
C ALA A 31 4.81 1.87 3.65
N GLU A 32 5.89 1.45 3.02
CA GLU A 32 5.90 0.35 2.06
C GLU A 32 7.06 -0.62 2.35
N ARG A 33 6.87 -1.89 1.99
CA ARG A 33 7.92 -2.91 2.09
C ARG A 33 7.66 -4.10 1.17
N ASP A 34 8.75 -4.61 0.59
CA ASP A 34 8.74 -5.78 -0.28
C ASP A 34 8.99 -7.08 0.49
N PHE A 35 8.32 -8.15 0.05
CA PHE A 35 8.35 -9.48 0.65
C PHE A 35 8.45 -10.58 -0.40
N GLY A 36 9.01 -11.73 0.03
CA GLY A 36 9.12 -12.91 -0.81
C GLY A 36 7.85 -13.76 -0.84
N THR A 37 6.95 -13.61 0.14
CA THR A 37 5.73 -14.39 0.24
C THR A 37 4.54 -13.55 0.69
N GLU A 38 3.33 -13.98 0.29
CA GLU A 38 2.06 -13.37 0.68
C GLU A 38 1.90 -13.32 2.21
N ASP A 39 2.20 -14.43 2.90
CA ASP A 39 2.11 -14.53 4.36
C ASP A 39 2.98 -13.48 5.07
N GLN A 40 4.16 -13.17 4.54
CA GLN A 40 5.04 -12.16 5.12
C GLN A 40 4.46 -10.74 4.94
N ALA A 41 3.99 -10.42 3.73
CA ALA A 41 3.31 -9.16 3.42
C ALA A 41 2.08 -8.96 4.31
N ARG A 42 1.24 -9.99 4.41
CA ARG A 42 0.04 -10.01 5.23
C ARG A 42 0.35 -9.78 6.71
N ARG A 43 1.29 -10.54 7.29
CA ARG A 43 1.68 -10.40 8.70
C ARG A 43 2.28 -9.03 9.00
N TRP A 44 3.05 -8.47 8.07
CA TRP A 44 3.61 -7.15 8.24
C TRP A 44 2.51 -6.08 8.33
N ILE A 45 1.48 -6.15 7.48
CA ILE A 45 0.30 -5.26 7.58
C ILE A 45 -0.42 -5.45 8.90
N GLU A 46 -0.66 -6.70 9.32
CA GLU A 46 -1.36 -7.02 10.57
C GLU A 46 -0.64 -6.45 11.81
N GLN A 47 0.69 -6.34 11.77
CA GLN A 47 1.51 -5.77 12.84
C GLN A 47 1.66 -4.25 12.73
N THR A 48 1.76 -3.72 11.51
CA THR A 48 2.11 -2.31 11.27
C THR A 48 0.90 -1.40 11.28
N LEU A 49 -0.22 -1.82 10.66
CA LEU A 49 -1.42 -1.00 10.55
C LEU A 49 -1.96 -0.52 11.91
N PRO A 50 -2.04 -1.36 12.96
CA PRO A 50 -2.50 -0.91 14.28
C PRO A 50 -1.62 0.15 14.96
N ALA A 51 -0.35 0.24 14.55
CA ALA A 51 0.65 1.15 15.13
C ALA A 51 0.97 2.35 14.22
N ALA A 52 0.42 2.40 13.00
CA ALA A 52 0.69 3.44 12.03
C ALA A 52 0.08 4.78 12.47
N ALA A 53 0.85 5.86 12.27
CA ALA A 53 0.43 7.22 12.55
C ALA A 53 0.04 7.93 11.26
N MET A 54 -0.92 8.85 11.36
CA MET A 54 -1.24 9.76 10.25
C MET A 54 -0.06 10.72 10.03
N PRO A 55 0.28 11.08 8.78
CA PRO A 55 1.22 12.16 8.48
C PRO A 55 0.77 13.50 9.09
N ASP A 56 1.74 14.35 9.46
CA ASP A 56 1.47 15.63 10.16
C ASP A 56 0.53 16.57 9.40
N TRP A 57 0.56 16.54 8.06
CA TRP A 57 -0.30 17.39 7.24
C TRP A 57 -1.79 17.08 7.41
N VAL A 58 -2.14 15.85 7.81
CA VAL A 58 -3.53 15.45 8.10
C VAL A 58 -4.12 16.30 9.22
N HIS A 59 -3.31 16.63 10.22
CA HIS A 59 -3.72 17.47 11.35
C HIS A 59 -3.93 18.93 10.97
N GLN A 60 -3.45 19.35 9.80
CA GLN A 60 -3.61 20.71 9.28
C GLN A 60 -4.88 20.87 8.42
N ARG A 61 -5.63 19.78 8.17
CA ARG A 61 -6.85 19.82 7.37
C ARG A 61 -7.96 20.61 8.07
N ARG A 62 -8.74 21.36 7.29
CA ARG A 62 -9.87 22.14 7.80
C ARG A 62 -10.97 21.22 8.35
N HIS A 63 -11.58 21.62 9.45
CA HIS A 63 -12.77 20.97 9.99
C HIS A 63 -13.92 21.00 8.96
N GLY A 64 -14.68 19.91 8.84
CA GLY A 64 -15.79 19.78 7.88
C GLY A 64 -15.42 19.19 6.51
N THR A 65 -14.18 18.75 6.29
CA THR A 65 -13.79 17.99 5.08
C THR A 65 -14.05 16.48 5.23
N ALA A 66 -14.04 15.75 4.11
CA ALA A 66 -14.12 14.28 4.10
C ALA A 66 -13.11 13.62 5.06
N GLY A 67 -13.52 12.52 5.70
CA GLY A 67 -12.71 11.79 6.68
C GLY A 67 -11.39 11.25 6.11
N VAL A 68 -10.44 10.95 6.99
CA VAL A 68 -9.16 10.30 6.66
C VAL A 68 -9.12 8.94 7.34
N PHE A 69 -8.56 7.95 6.65
CA PHE A 69 -8.35 6.62 7.18
C PHE A 69 -7.03 6.04 6.69
N LEU A 70 -6.45 5.14 7.50
CA LEU A 70 -5.33 4.29 7.10
C LEU A 70 -5.85 2.90 6.77
N PHE A 71 -5.23 2.28 5.77
CA PHE A 71 -5.51 0.91 5.41
C PHE A 71 -4.25 0.19 4.92
N GLY A 72 -4.24 -1.14 5.02
CA GLY A 72 -3.18 -1.96 4.46
C GLY A 72 -3.55 -2.44 3.08
N ALA A 73 -2.57 -2.57 2.20
CA ALA A 73 -2.72 -3.19 0.89
C ALA A 73 -1.48 -4.03 0.55
N TYR A 74 -1.64 -5.17 -0.11
CA TYR A 74 -0.52 -5.83 -0.78
C TYR A 74 -0.91 -6.33 -2.17
N GLN A 75 0.08 -6.45 -3.04
CA GLN A 75 -0.10 -6.93 -4.41
C GLN A 75 1.13 -7.72 -4.86
N GLU A 76 0.91 -8.76 -5.65
CA GLU A 76 2.01 -9.52 -6.30
C GLU A 76 2.65 -8.68 -7.41
N GLY A 77 3.96 -8.78 -7.58
CA GLY A 77 4.66 -7.98 -8.59
C GLY A 77 6.16 -7.86 -8.42
N VAL A 78 6.73 -6.94 -9.19
CA VAL A 78 8.17 -6.70 -9.28
C VAL A 78 8.51 -5.26 -8.94
N ARG A 79 9.58 -5.06 -8.17
CA ARG A 79 10.17 -3.75 -7.96
C ARG A 79 11.12 -3.44 -9.11
N ILE A 80 10.87 -2.32 -9.80
CA ILE A 80 11.72 -1.82 -10.88
C ILE A 80 12.49 -0.61 -10.37
N HIS A 81 13.79 -0.61 -10.64
CA HIS A 81 14.67 0.53 -10.44
C HIS A 81 15.09 1.08 -11.80
N GLU A 82 14.65 2.29 -12.13
CA GLU A 82 14.92 2.96 -13.41
C GLU A 82 15.19 4.45 -13.16
N ASP A 83 16.29 4.97 -13.73
CA ASP A 83 16.67 6.39 -13.65
C ASP A 83 16.68 6.98 -12.21
N GLY A 84 17.07 6.16 -11.22
CA GLY A 84 17.13 6.56 -9.81
C GLY A 84 15.78 6.57 -9.10
N VAL A 85 14.71 6.15 -9.77
CA VAL A 85 13.37 5.98 -9.22
C VAL A 85 13.09 4.49 -9.02
N SER A 86 12.47 4.16 -7.89
CA SER A 86 12.02 2.79 -7.59
C SER A 86 10.51 2.77 -7.57
N TYR A 87 9.88 1.88 -8.32
CA TYR A 87 8.42 1.77 -8.38
C TYR A 87 7.98 0.32 -8.49
N TRP A 88 6.78 0.06 -7.98
CA TRP A 88 6.17 -1.27 -8.03
C TRP A 88 5.41 -1.44 -9.35
N VAL A 89 5.58 -2.59 -10.01
CA VAL A 89 4.74 -3.00 -11.13
C VAL A 89 4.05 -4.31 -10.76
N PRO A 90 2.70 -4.33 -10.76
CA PRO A 90 1.93 -5.55 -10.57
C PRO A 90 2.35 -6.60 -11.61
N PHE A 91 2.58 -7.82 -11.16
CA PHE A 91 2.89 -8.94 -12.05
C PHE A 91 2.37 -10.24 -11.42
N PRO A 92 1.57 -11.05 -12.14
CA PRO A 92 1.06 -10.81 -13.51
C PRO A 92 0.16 -9.56 -13.62
N ASP A 93 -0.18 -9.11 -14.84
CA ASP A 93 -0.96 -7.87 -15.06
C ASP A 93 -2.36 -7.89 -14.38
N ASP A 94 -2.87 -9.08 -14.06
CA ASP A 94 -4.10 -9.33 -13.31
C ASP A 94 -3.85 -9.63 -11.82
N ALA A 95 -2.65 -9.38 -11.30
CA ALA A 95 -2.32 -9.50 -9.89
C ALA A 95 -3.27 -8.63 -9.08
N GLU A 96 -4.02 -9.29 -8.20
CA GLU A 96 -5.07 -8.64 -7.44
C GLU A 96 -4.51 -7.94 -6.21
N GLU A 97 -4.92 -6.70 -5.99
CA GLU A 97 -4.63 -6.00 -4.74
C GLU A 97 -5.53 -6.52 -3.62
N ARG A 98 -4.91 -6.87 -2.49
CA ARG A 98 -5.58 -7.32 -1.27
C ARG A 98 -5.52 -6.24 -0.23
N THR A 99 -6.68 -5.78 0.23
CA THR A 99 -6.77 -4.67 1.19
C THR A 99 -7.27 -5.11 2.56
N ALA A 100 -6.87 -4.37 3.59
CA ALA A 100 -7.30 -4.56 4.97
C ALA A 100 -7.54 -3.23 5.69
N ASP A 101 -8.54 -3.21 6.56
CA ASP A 101 -8.85 -2.07 7.42
C ASP A 101 -8.60 -2.36 8.89
N LEU A 102 -8.38 -1.30 9.66
CA LEU A 102 -8.39 -1.37 11.11
C LEU A 102 -9.80 -1.07 11.64
N VAL A 103 -10.55 -2.12 12.00
CA VAL A 103 -11.92 -2.01 12.50
C VAL A 103 -11.95 -2.40 13.97
N GLY A 104 -12.24 -1.43 14.85
CA GLY A 104 -12.27 -1.66 16.31
C GLY A 104 -10.93 -2.15 16.86
N GLY A 105 -9.82 -1.65 16.32
CA GLY A 105 -8.46 -2.06 16.70
C GLY A 105 -8.01 -3.41 16.16
N THR A 106 -8.83 -4.08 15.34
CA THR A 106 -8.50 -5.37 14.71
C THR A 106 -8.37 -5.21 13.21
N VAL A 107 -7.34 -5.82 12.62
CA VAL A 107 -7.16 -5.83 11.16
C VAL A 107 -8.18 -6.78 10.51
N ARG A 108 -8.94 -6.24 9.55
CA ARG A 108 -9.99 -6.95 8.79
C ARG A 108 -9.64 -6.93 7.32
N TRP A 109 -9.44 -8.11 6.74
CA TRP A 109 -9.16 -8.29 5.33
C TRP A 109 -10.45 -8.30 4.51
N TRP A 110 -10.44 -7.59 3.40
CA TRP A 110 -11.55 -7.59 2.45
C TRP A 110 -11.44 -8.74 1.45
N PRO A 111 -12.57 -9.21 0.92
CA PRO A 111 -12.57 -10.08 -0.24
C PRO A 111 -11.86 -9.38 -1.40
N ALA A 112 -11.02 -10.14 -2.08
CA ALA A 112 -10.59 -9.93 -3.44
C ALA A 112 -11.69 -9.27 -4.32
N GLY A 113 -11.35 -8.19 -5.03
CA GLY A 113 -12.16 -7.61 -6.10
C GLY A 113 -13.28 -6.68 -5.65
N ARG A 114 -13.42 -6.45 -4.34
CA ARG A 114 -14.42 -5.53 -3.81
C ARG A 114 -13.82 -4.14 -3.64
N LYS A 115 -14.14 -3.23 -4.57
CA LYS A 115 -13.95 -1.79 -4.34
C LYS A 115 -14.78 -1.37 -3.11
N ARG A 116 -14.19 -0.54 -2.26
CA ARG A 116 -14.85 0.08 -1.11
C ARG A 116 -16.05 0.88 -1.64
N TRP A 117 -17.18 0.81 -0.93
CA TRP A 117 -18.42 1.53 -1.23
C TRP A 117 -18.68 2.54 -0.13
#